data_AF-A0A0F9IPT5-F1
#
_entry.id   AF-A0A0F9IPT5-F1
#
_cell.length_a   1.000
_cell.length_b   1.000
_cell.length_c   1.000
_cell.angle_alpha   90.00
_cell.angle_beta   90.00
_cell.angle_gamma   90.00
#
_symmetry.space_group_name_H-M   'P 1'
#
loop_
_entity.id
_entity.type
_entity.pdbx_description
1 polymer ?
#
loop_
_entity_poly.entity_id
_entity_poly.type
_entity_poly.pdbx_seq_one_letter_code
_entity_poly.pdbx_strand_id
1 'polypeptide(L)'
;SLLDWDKFWSNRDFITDAIPEADKGQWETFLARNTAPIMAVWQNVSRTYFRKYDGLWDEVLSTYNEEEQILIEEYLFLERTQQKLDRQQEIKNTLSQKDGSALISGFRSSVSAERKALRFANPQLDAWLFYWGRTSTFISHTGEEVFTELSRQTGRTID
;
A
#
# COMPACT_ATOMS: atom_id res chain seq x y z
N SER A 1 -5.36 -0.83 -17.48
CA SER A 1 -5.79 -0.33 -16.16
C SER A 1 -5.75 -1.50 -15.20
N LEU A 2 -4.81 -1.52 -14.24
CA LEU A 2 -5.03 -2.35 -13.05
C LEU A 2 -6.28 -1.77 -12.39
N LEU A 3 -7.35 -2.57 -12.29
CA LEU A 3 -8.47 -2.24 -11.41
C LEU A 3 -7.88 -1.92 -10.04
N ASP A 4 -8.16 -0.71 -9.53
CA ASP A 4 -7.77 -0.28 -8.20
C ASP A 4 -8.63 -1.06 -7.19
N TRP A 5 -8.21 -2.30 -6.93
CA TRP A 5 -8.89 -3.21 -6.03
C TRP A 5 -9.00 -2.62 -4.64
N ASP A 6 -8.00 -1.88 -4.16
CA ASP A 6 -8.06 -1.24 -2.85
C ASP A 6 -9.17 -0.20 -2.78
N LYS A 7 -9.34 0.62 -3.83
CA LYS A 7 -10.46 1.56 -3.92
C LYS A 7 -11.81 0.85 -4.00
N PHE A 8 -11.91 -0.24 -4.75
CA PHE A 8 -13.13 -1.06 -4.78
C PHE A 8 -13.51 -1.57 -3.37
N TRP A 9 -12.55 -2.13 -2.64
CA TRP A 9 -12.78 -2.64 -1.29
C TRP A 9 -13.03 -1.54 -0.26
N SER A 10 -12.35 -0.41 -0.36
CA SER A 10 -12.59 0.76 0.47
C SER A 10 -14.01 1.30 0.28
N ASN A 11 -14.47 1.44 -0.97
CA ASN A 11 -15.84 1.84 -1.27
C ASN A 11 -16.87 0.82 -0.75
N ARG A 12 -16.57 -0.48 -0.86
CA ARG A 12 -17.43 -1.53 -0.33
C ARG A 12 -17.53 -1.48 1.20
N ASP A 13 -16.42 -1.25 1.90
CA ASP A 13 -16.43 -1.07 3.37
C ASP A 13 -17.26 0.16 3.74
N PHE A 14 -17.10 1.30 3.05
CA PHE A 14 -17.90 2.51 3.28
C PHE A 14 -19.41 2.28 3.07
N ILE A 15 -19.79 1.57 2.01
CA ILE A 15 -21.19 1.20 1.76
C ILE A 15 -21.70 0.29 2.89
N THR A 16 -20.88 -0.67 3.34
CA THR A 16 -21.23 -1.59 4.43
C THR A 16 -21.46 -0.84 5.75
N ASP A 17 -20.64 0.16 6.06
CA ASP A 17 -20.76 0.97 7.26
C ASP A 17 -21.98 1.91 7.21
N ALA A 18 -22.37 2.34 6.01
CA ALA A 18 -23.56 3.16 5.80
C ALA A 18 -24.88 2.38 5.85
N ILE A 19 -24.84 1.03 5.78
CA ILE A 19 -26.04 0.19 5.84
C ILE A 19 -26.53 0.09 7.30
N PRO A 20 -27.83 0.34 7.55
CA PRO A 20 -28.42 0.17 8.88
C PRO A 20 -28.18 -1.23 9.45
N GLU A 21 -27.95 -1.32 10.76
CA GLU A 21 -27.63 -2.59 11.44
C GLU A 21 -28.66 -3.69 11.16
N ALA A 22 -29.95 -3.32 11.07
CA ALA A 22 -31.05 -4.24 10.78
C ALA A 22 -30.93 -4.94 9.42
N ASP A 23 -30.26 -4.31 8.45
CA ASP A 23 -30.12 -4.81 7.07
C ASP A 23 -28.74 -5.42 6.80
N LYS A 24 -27.78 -5.28 7.73
CA LYS A 24 -26.40 -5.77 7.55
C LYS A 24 -26.33 -7.27 7.29
N GLY A 25 -27.15 -8.09 7.96
CA GLY A 25 -27.16 -9.54 7.72
C GLY A 25 -27.56 -9.93 6.30
N GLN A 26 -28.50 -9.18 5.68
CA GLN A 26 -28.88 -9.41 4.27
C GLN A 26 -27.77 -8.98 3.32
N TRP A 27 -27.14 -7.83 3.62
CA TRP A 27 -25.99 -7.34 2.87
C TRP A 27 -24.79 -8.29 2.93
N GLU A 28 -24.43 -8.80 4.11
CA GLU A 28 -23.36 -9.79 4.29
C GLU A 28 -23.65 -11.07 3.52
N THR A 29 -24.90 -11.54 3.54
CA THR A 29 -25.33 -12.71 2.75
C THR A 29 -25.21 -12.46 1.25
N PHE A 30 -25.64 -11.30 0.78
CA PHE A 30 -25.48 -10.89 -0.63
C PHE A 30 -23.99 -10.87 -1.01
N LEU A 31 -23.16 -10.25 -0.19
CA LEU A 31 -21.73 -10.17 -0.39
C LEU A 31 -21.07 -11.55 -0.42
N ALA A 32 -21.39 -12.44 0.52
CA ALA A 32 -20.83 -13.79 0.59
C ALA A 32 -21.16 -14.61 -0.66
N ARG A 33 -22.38 -14.48 -1.21
CA ARG A 33 -22.78 -15.17 -2.44
C ARG A 33 -22.08 -14.64 -3.70
N ASN A 34 -21.73 -13.36 -3.71
CA ASN A 34 -21.20 -12.67 -4.90
C ASN A 34 -19.69 -12.41 -4.82
N THR A 35 -19.01 -12.87 -3.77
CA THR A 35 -17.57 -12.68 -3.60
C THR A 35 -16.86 -14.01 -3.79
N ALA A 36 -15.95 -14.09 -4.76
CA ALA A 36 -15.11 -15.28 -4.93
C ALA A 36 -14.27 -15.50 -3.66
N PRO A 37 -14.00 -16.76 -3.24
CA PRO A 37 -13.22 -17.02 -2.01
C PRO A 37 -11.88 -16.28 -1.96
N ILE A 38 -11.19 -16.22 -3.11
CA ILE A 38 -9.91 -15.52 -3.26
C ILE A 38 -10.03 -14.00 -3.06
N MET A 39 -11.18 -13.41 -3.38
CA MET A 39 -11.48 -12.01 -3.14
C MET A 39 -11.72 -11.72 -1.64
N ALA A 40 -12.32 -12.65 -0.91
CA ALA A 40 -12.46 -12.54 0.54
C ALA A 40 -11.08 -12.59 1.24
N VAL A 41 -10.18 -13.46 0.77
CA VAL A 41 -8.79 -13.50 1.23
C VAL A 41 -8.11 -12.17 0.94
N TRP A 42 -8.22 -11.63 -0.28
CA TRP A 42 -7.69 -10.31 -0.61
C TRP A 42 -8.21 -9.22 0.32
N GLN A 43 -9.53 -9.16 0.57
CA GLN A 43 -10.12 -8.14 1.44
C GLN A 43 -9.54 -8.21 2.86
N ASN A 44 -9.45 -9.41 3.43
CA ASN A 44 -8.88 -9.60 4.76
C ASN A 44 -7.39 -9.19 4.81
N VAL A 45 -6.62 -9.60 3.80
CA VAL A 45 -5.19 -9.25 3.68
C VAL A 45 -5.00 -7.74 3.49
N SER A 46 -5.81 -7.11 2.65
CA SER A 46 -5.75 -5.67 2.41
C SER A 46 -6.02 -4.88 3.70
N ARG A 47 -7.08 -5.25 4.45
CA ARG A 47 -7.41 -4.64 5.74
C ARG A 47 -6.34 -4.86 6.81
N THR A 48 -5.80 -6.07 6.89
CA THR A 48 -4.86 -6.45 7.95
C THR A 48 -3.45 -5.91 7.70
N TYR A 49 -3.01 -5.92 6.44
CA TYR A 49 -1.62 -5.73 6.05
C TYR A 49 -1.43 -4.56 5.08
N PHE A 50 -2.12 -4.54 3.93
CA PHE A 50 -1.79 -3.59 2.86
C PHE A 50 -2.11 -2.15 3.20
N ARG A 51 -3.25 -1.86 3.83
CA ARG A 51 -3.60 -0.48 4.23
C ARG A 51 -2.54 0.16 5.12
N LYS A 52 -1.99 -0.60 6.07
CA LYS A 52 -0.90 -0.13 6.94
C LYS A 52 0.39 0.08 6.16
N TYR A 53 0.73 -0.86 5.29
CA TYR A 53 1.92 -0.77 4.44
C TYR A 53 1.88 0.42 3.45
N ASP A 54 0.70 0.70 2.91
CA ASP A 54 0.46 1.81 1.99
C ASP A 54 0.42 3.15 2.77
N GLY A 55 -0.16 3.16 3.98
CA GLY A 55 -0.22 4.31 4.88
C GLY A 55 1.13 4.79 5.44
N LEU A 56 2.18 3.97 5.38
CA LEU A 56 3.55 4.40 5.71
C LEU A 56 4.00 5.63 4.92
N TRP A 57 3.43 5.85 3.74
CA TRP A 57 3.67 7.05 2.95
C TRP A 57 3.27 8.32 3.70
N ASP A 58 2.02 8.36 4.17
CA ASP A 58 1.44 9.50 4.86
C ASP A 58 2.12 9.71 6.21
N GLU A 59 2.46 8.61 6.90
CA GLU A 59 3.24 8.66 8.14
C GLU A 59 4.62 9.31 7.91
N VAL A 60 5.36 8.89 6.88
CA VAL A 60 6.67 9.51 6.56
C VAL A 60 6.50 10.97 6.13
N LEU A 61 5.48 11.28 5.33
CA LEU A 61 5.19 12.63 4.87
C LEU A 61 4.93 13.58 6.06
N SER A 62 4.21 13.11 7.07
CA SER A 62 3.92 13.88 8.29
C SER A 62 5.16 14.29 9.11
N THR A 63 6.32 13.68 8.83
CA THR A 63 7.59 14.03 9.49
C THR A 63 8.33 15.22 8.86
N TYR A 64 7.84 15.71 7.72
CA TYR A 64 8.34 16.90 7.01
C TYR A 64 7.50 18.12 7.43
N ASN A 65 8.04 19.33 7.26
CA ASN A 65 7.27 20.54 7.53
C ASN A 65 6.21 20.80 6.43
N GLU A 66 5.27 21.72 6.68
CA GLU A 66 4.16 21.99 5.74
C GLU A 66 4.63 22.40 4.34
N GLU A 67 5.67 23.23 4.23
CA GLU A 67 6.21 23.67 2.93
C GLU A 67 6.80 22.48 2.15
N GLU A 68 7.55 21.63 2.83
CA GLU A 68 8.14 20.42 2.26
C GLU A 68 7.06 19.41 1.84
N GLN A 69 6.02 19.23 2.66
CA GLN A 69 4.89 18.35 2.33
C GLN A 69 4.23 18.81 1.02
N ILE A 70 3.95 20.11 0.87
CA ILE A 70 3.37 20.68 -0.35
C ILE A 70 4.27 20.42 -1.57
N LEU A 71 5.59 20.62 -1.44
CA LEU A 71 6.52 20.38 -2.55
C LEU A 71 6.60 18.89 -2.92
N ILE A 72 6.61 18.00 -1.94
CA ILE A 72 6.59 16.55 -2.17
C ILE A 72 5.30 16.17 -2.92
N GLU A 73 4.13 16.61 -2.44
CA GLU A 73 2.84 16.36 -3.09
C GLU A 73 2.77 16.93 -4.51
N GLU A 74 3.26 18.16 -4.71
CA GLU A 74 3.35 18.80 -6.03
C GLU A 74 4.20 17.95 -6.98
N TYR A 75 5.40 17.55 -6.55
CA TYR A 75 6.29 16.72 -7.36
C TYR A 75 5.62 15.42 -7.81
N LEU A 76 4.96 14.71 -6.90
CA LEU A 76 4.31 13.44 -7.19
C LEU A 76 3.12 13.59 -8.13
N PHE A 77 2.35 14.67 -7.96
CA PHE A 77 1.27 15.00 -8.87
C PHE A 77 1.81 15.25 -10.29
N LEU A 78 2.89 16.01 -10.43
CA LEU A 78 3.52 16.31 -11.71
C LEU A 78 4.14 15.08 -12.36
N GLU A 79 4.80 14.21 -11.57
CA GLU A 79 5.37 12.95 -12.05
C GLU A 79 4.27 12.02 -12.58
N ARG A 80 3.16 11.88 -11.85
CA ARG A 80 2.01 11.06 -12.25
C ARG A 80 1.32 11.57 -13.51
N THR A 81 1.21 12.88 -13.65
CA THR A 81 0.56 13.51 -14.82
C THR A 81 1.51 13.72 -15.99
N GLN A 82 2.81 13.47 -15.81
CA GLN A 82 3.87 13.70 -16.79
C GLN A 82 3.91 15.16 -17.30
N GLN A 83 3.64 16.12 -16.41
CA GLN A 83 3.56 17.55 -16.74
C GLN A 83 4.71 18.36 -16.12
N LYS A 84 5.04 19.51 -16.74
CA LYS A 84 5.97 20.55 -16.22
C LYS A 84 7.31 20.00 -15.70
N LEU A 85 8.12 19.45 -16.62
CA LEU A 85 9.43 18.86 -16.30
C LEU A 85 10.38 19.83 -15.59
N ASP A 86 10.36 21.11 -15.96
CA ASP A 86 11.21 22.13 -15.31
C ASP A 86 10.87 22.30 -13.84
N ARG A 87 9.58 22.38 -13.50
CA ARG A 87 9.11 22.47 -12.12
C ARG A 87 9.45 21.21 -11.32
N GLN A 88 9.33 20.03 -11.92
CA GLN A 88 9.79 18.80 -11.29
C GLN A 88 11.28 18.85 -10.95
N GLN A 89 12.11 19.38 -11.86
CA GLN A 89 13.55 19.51 -11.65
C GLN A 89 13.89 20.53 -10.55
N GLU A 90 13.17 21.66 -10.48
CA GLU A 90 13.28 22.63 -9.38
C GLU A 90 13.03 21.97 -8.02
N ILE A 91 11.90 21.26 -7.89
CA ILE A 91 11.55 20.61 -6.62
C ILE A 91 12.57 19.51 -6.28
N LYS A 92 13.02 18.74 -7.27
CA LYS A 92 14.03 17.69 -7.08
C LYS A 92 15.37 18.23 -6.58
N ASN A 93 15.70 19.48 -6.90
CA ASN A 93 16.91 20.16 -6.43
C ASN A 93 16.74 20.84 -5.06
N THR A 94 15.52 20.84 -4.50
CA THR A 94 15.27 21.41 -3.17
C THR A 94 15.89 20.54 -2.08
N LEU A 95 16.49 21.17 -1.08
CA LEU A 95 17.03 20.49 0.09
C LEU A 95 16.02 20.50 1.24
N SER A 96 15.95 19.38 1.94
CA SER A 96 15.22 19.21 3.19
C SER A 96 15.78 20.14 4.26
N GLN A 97 14.92 20.87 4.95
CA GLN A 97 15.25 21.69 6.10
C GLN A 97 15.62 20.86 7.33
N LYS A 98 15.16 19.61 7.39
CA LYS A 98 15.40 18.68 8.51
C LYS A 98 16.86 18.22 8.59
N ASP A 99 17.46 17.92 7.44
CA ASP A 99 18.78 17.25 7.37
C ASP A 99 19.69 17.74 6.24
N GLY A 100 19.25 18.70 5.43
CA GLY A 100 20.02 19.24 4.30
C GLY A 100 20.16 18.27 3.12
N SER A 101 19.49 17.12 3.13
CA SER A 101 19.50 16.15 2.04
C SER A 101 18.55 16.56 0.90
N ALA A 102 18.68 15.96 -0.29
CA ALA A 102 17.75 16.25 -1.39
C ALA A 102 16.32 15.78 -1.02
N LEU A 103 15.36 16.71 -0.97
CA LEU A 103 14.03 16.52 -0.39
C LEU A 103 13.32 15.26 -0.92
N ILE A 104 13.16 15.18 -2.24
CA ILE A 104 12.45 14.07 -2.90
C ILE A 104 13.19 12.73 -2.71
N SER A 105 14.53 12.76 -2.77
CA SER A 105 15.35 11.56 -2.61
C SER A 105 15.31 11.06 -1.16
N GLY A 106 15.41 11.97 -0.19
CA GLY A 106 15.30 11.68 1.24
C GLY A 106 13.95 11.07 1.57
N PHE A 107 12.87 11.73 1.17
CA PHE A 107 11.50 11.24 1.36
C PHE A 107 11.29 9.82 0.81
N ARG A 108 11.66 9.56 -0.45
CA ARG A 108 11.54 8.22 -1.05
C ARG A 108 12.38 7.17 -0.33
N SER A 109 13.57 7.56 0.12
CA SER A 109 14.47 6.67 0.86
C SER A 109 13.88 6.31 2.22
N SER A 110 13.31 7.27 2.94
CA SER A 110 12.60 7.05 4.20
C SER A 110 11.42 6.11 4.02
N VAL A 111 10.53 6.35 3.05
CA VAL A 111 9.41 5.45 2.74
C VAL A 111 9.90 4.03 2.43
N SER A 112 10.95 3.90 1.61
CA SER A 112 11.52 2.59 1.26
C SER A 112 12.11 1.87 2.47
N ALA A 113 12.80 2.60 3.36
CA ALA A 113 13.36 2.06 4.58
C ALA A 113 12.28 1.57 5.55
N GLU A 114 11.24 2.38 5.80
CA GLU A 114 10.12 1.99 6.67
C GLU A 114 9.37 0.78 6.11
N ARG A 115 9.13 0.74 4.80
CA ARG A 115 8.51 -0.43 4.14
C ARG A 115 9.35 -1.69 4.29
N LYS A 116 10.68 -1.59 4.16
CA LYS A 116 11.58 -2.72 4.38
C LYS A 116 11.57 -3.17 5.85
N ALA A 117 11.62 -2.23 6.79
CA ALA A 117 11.56 -2.53 8.22
C ALA A 117 10.26 -3.22 8.60
N LEU A 118 9.11 -2.73 8.11
CA LEU A 118 7.81 -3.33 8.37
C LEU A 118 7.70 -4.74 7.77
N ARG A 119 8.20 -4.94 6.55
CA ARG A 119 8.25 -6.27 5.90
C ARG A 119 9.15 -7.24 6.67
N PHE A 120 10.29 -6.79 7.17
CA PHE A 120 11.17 -7.59 8.01
C PHE A 120 10.49 -7.96 9.33
N ALA A 121 9.85 -7.01 10.00
CA ALA A 121 9.17 -7.21 11.27
C ALA A 121 7.88 -8.05 11.16
N ASN A 122 7.28 -8.11 9.97
CA ASN A 122 6.05 -8.85 9.71
C ASN A 122 6.21 -9.77 8.49
N PRO A 123 6.74 -11.00 8.68
CA PRO A 123 6.90 -11.97 7.62
C PRO A 123 5.60 -12.33 6.89
N GLN A 124 4.44 -12.26 7.57
CA GLN A 124 3.14 -12.51 6.95
C GLN A 124 2.79 -11.44 5.91
N LEU A 125 3.05 -10.17 6.23
CA LEU A 125 2.91 -9.06 5.28
C LEU A 125 3.86 -9.25 4.09
N ASP A 126 5.13 -9.58 4.33
CA ASP A 126 6.13 -9.77 3.27
C ASP A 126 5.69 -10.87 2.29
N ALA A 127 5.22 -12.00 2.83
CA ALA A 127 4.66 -13.11 2.07
C ALA A 127 3.42 -12.71 1.26
N TRP A 128 2.49 -11.96 1.84
CA TRP A 128 1.28 -11.52 1.13
C TRP A 128 1.59 -10.49 0.04
N LEU A 129 2.50 -9.56 0.27
CA LEU A 129 2.94 -8.59 -0.75
C LEU A 129 3.53 -9.32 -1.96
N PHE A 130 4.37 -10.33 -1.71
CA PHE A 130 4.94 -11.15 -2.78
C PHE A 130 3.87 -12.00 -3.48
N TYR A 131 3.03 -12.72 -2.71
CA TYR A 131 1.92 -13.52 -3.24
C TYR A 131 1.08 -12.69 -4.20
N TRP A 132 0.78 -11.44 -3.87
CA TRP A 132 -0.06 -10.57 -4.69
C TRP A 132 0.70 -9.76 -5.76
N GLY A 133 1.99 -10.02 -5.96
CA GLY A 133 2.82 -9.34 -6.97
C GLY A 133 3.07 -7.86 -6.69
N ARG A 134 2.88 -7.41 -5.44
CA ARG A 134 3.21 -6.04 -5.01
C ARG A 134 4.71 -5.85 -4.80
N THR A 135 5.42 -6.94 -4.55
CA THR A 135 6.88 -6.99 -4.44
C THR A 135 7.41 -8.18 -5.25
N SER A 136 8.65 -8.06 -5.74
CA SER A 136 9.31 -9.09 -6.54
C SER A 136 10.40 -9.87 -5.78
N THR A 137 10.64 -9.53 -4.52
CA THR A 137 11.65 -10.17 -3.65
C THR A 137 11.13 -10.24 -2.22
N PHE A 138 11.72 -11.12 -1.40
CA PHE A 138 11.52 -11.16 0.06
C PHE A 138 12.60 -10.33 0.78
N ILE A 139 12.27 -9.83 1.97
CA ILE A 139 13.25 -9.16 2.86
C ILE A 139 13.89 -10.15 3.83
N SER A 140 13.22 -11.27 4.12
CA SER A 140 13.70 -12.28 5.06
C SER A 140 13.39 -13.70 4.60
N HIS A 141 14.19 -14.67 5.06
CA HIS A 141 13.94 -16.09 4.80
C HIS A 141 12.60 -16.55 5.39
N THR A 142 12.24 -16.05 6.58
CA THR A 142 10.95 -16.35 7.21
C THR A 142 9.76 -15.88 6.38
N GLY A 143 9.88 -14.75 5.65
CA GLY A 143 8.85 -14.31 4.70
C GLY A 143 8.66 -15.29 3.55
N GLU A 144 9.75 -15.86 3.04
CA GLU A 144 9.74 -16.88 1.98
C GLU A 144 9.12 -18.21 2.45
N GLU A 145 9.44 -18.65 3.68
CA GLU A 145 8.83 -19.82 4.30
C GLU A 145 7.31 -19.66 4.46
N VAL A 146 6.86 -18.50 4.96
CA VAL A 146 5.44 -18.19 5.10
C VAL A 146 4.75 -18.16 3.73
N PHE A 147 5.39 -17.60 2.70
CA PHE A 147 4.87 -17.62 1.34
C PHE A 147 4.70 -19.04 0.80
N THR A 148 5.67 -19.92 1.04
CA THR A 148 5.62 -21.33 0.61
C THR A 148 4.40 -22.03 1.20
N GLU A 149 4.15 -21.82 2.50
CA GLU A 149 2.98 -22.38 3.17
C GLU A 149 1.66 -21.78 2.67
N LEU A 150 1.60 -20.45 2.47
CA LEU A 150 0.41 -19.79 1.90
C LEU A 150 0.10 -20.31 0.49
N SER A 151 1.11 -20.52 -0.33
CA SER A 151 0.97 -21.06 -1.69
C SER A 151 0.41 -22.47 -1.69
N ARG A 152 0.88 -23.32 -0.76
CA ARG A 152 0.33 -24.66 -0.55
C ARG A 152 -1.13 -24.65 -0.12
N GLN A 153 -1.52 -23.73 0.77
CA GLN A 153 -2.90 -23.62 1.26
C GLN A 153 -3.87 -23.06 0.20
N THR A 154 -3.40 -22.14 -0.63
CA THR A 154 -4.22 -21.44 -1.63
C THR A 154 -4.20 -22.11 -3.00
N GLY A 155 -3.34 -23.10 -3.22
CA GLY A 155 -3.18 -23.81 -4.49
C GLY A 155 -2.49 -22.99 -5.57
N ARG A 156 -1.80 -21.90 -5.20
CA ARG A 156 -1.02 -21.08 -6.14
C ARG A 156 0.37 -21.67 -6.33
N THR A 157 0.65 -22.14 -7.53
CA THR A 157 2.02 -22.41 -8.00
C THR A 157 2.56 -21.17 -8.71
N ILE A 158 3.80 -20.80 -8.45
CA ILE A 158 4.52 -19.79 -9.24
C ILE A 158 5.39 -20.57 -10.23
N ASP A 159 5.20 -20.30 -11.51
CA ASP A 159 6.13 -20.68 -12.58
C ASP A 159 7.27 -19.65 -12.68
#